data_AF-A0A382XWL0-F1
#
_entry.id   AF-A0A382XWL0-F1
#
_cell.length_a   1.000
_cell.length_b   1.000
_cell.length_c   1.000
_cell.angle_alpha   90.00
_cell.angle_beta   90.00
_cell.angle_gamma   90.00
#
_symmetry.space_group_name_H-M   'P 1'
#
loop_
_entity.id
_entity.type
_entity.pdbx_description
1 polymer ?
#
loop_
_entity_poly.entity_id
_entity_poly.type
_entity_poly.pdbx_seq_one_letter_code
_entity_poly.pdbx_strand_id
1 'polypeptide(L)'
;MRILGLSAYYHDSAAALIQDGDILAAAQEERFSRKKHDARFPVNAIRYCLEHAKISLDDIDHVVFYDKPFLKFERLIETYTAFSPNGFSSFRKIIPLWIKEKLFQKKLLSDELRKVGFGNDLKNKLLFSEHHLSHAASAFFPSPFSNAVILTMDGVGERATTSFARGIDNKIEILKEIHYPHSLGLLYSAFTYYTGFKVNSGEYKLMGLAPYGEPKYVKRILDHLIDLKADGSFRLDLSYFN
;
A
#
# COMPACT_ATOMS: atom_id res chain seq x y z
N MET A 1 -21.09 -3.24 14.43
CA MET A 1 -20.76 -2.71 13.10
C MET A 1 -19.77 -3.64 12.41
N ARG A 2 -20.08 -4.06 11.19
CA ARG A 2 -19.33 -5.03 10.39
C ARG A 2 -18.74 -4.37 9.15
N ILE A 3 -17.42 -4.44 9.03
CA ILE A 3 -16.66 -3.76 7.97
C ILE A 3 -15.86 -4.80 7.20
N LEU A 4 -16.02 -4.80 5.87
CA LEU A 4 -15.21 -5.59 4.95
C LEU A 4 -14.11 -4.70 4.34
N GLY A 5 -12.87 -4.88 4.78
CA GLY A 5 -11.69 -4.23 4.20
C GLY A 5 -11.18 -5.00 2.98
N LEU A 6 -10.80 -4.28 1.91
CA LEU A 6 -10.35 -4.86 0.65
C LEU A 6 -9.03 -4.26 0.17
N SER A 7 -8.16 -5.12 -0.36
CA SER A 7 -6.97 -4.77 -1.15
C SER A 7 -7.01 -5.49 -2.50
N ALA A 8 -6.76 -4.78 -3.61
CA ALA A 8 -6.78 -5.32 -4.97
C ALA A 8 -6.11 -4.39 -6.01
N TYR A 9 -5.87 -4.94 -7.20
CA TYR A 9 -5.41 -4.28 -8.43
C TYR A 9 -3.98 -3.72 -8.42
N TYR A 10 -3.11 -4.26 -7.57
CA TYR A 10 -1.67 -3.99 -7.64
C TYR A 10 -0.85 -5.25 -7.38
N HIS A 11 -0.78 -5.68 -6.12
CA HIS A 11 -0.28 -6.98 -5.67
C HIS A 11 -0.94 -7.31 -4.33
N ASP A 12 -0.79 -8.55 -3.87
CA ASP A 12 -1.23 -9.03 -2.56
C ASP A 12 -2.71 -8.71 -2.26
N SER A 13 -3.59 -9.03 -3.21
CA SER A 13 -5.01 -8.83 -2.99
C SER A 13 -5.51 -9.66 -1.80
N ALA A 14 -6.38 -9.05 -1.01
CA ALA A 14 -6.77 -9.58 0.29
C ALA A 14 -8.13 -9.02 0.73
N ALA A 15 -8.76 -9.73 1.65
CA ALA A 15 -9.94 -9.27 2.36
C ALA A 15 -9.76 -9.47 3.87
N ALA A 16 -10.33 -8.55 4.65
CA ALA A 16 -10.40 -8.65 6.11
C ALA A 16 -11.81 -8.25 6.58
N LEU A 17 -12.40 -9.05 7.47
CA LEU A 17 -13.69 -8.80 8.07
C LEU A 17 -13.51 -8.44 9.55
N ILE A 18 -13.97 -7.25 9.90
CA ILE A 18 -13.90 -6.69 11.25
C ILE A 18 -15.31 -6.51 11.78
N GLN A 19 -15.55 -6.90 13.03
CA GLN A 19 -16.80 -6.66 13.73
C GLN A 19 -16.51 -5.99 15.08
N ASP A 20 -17.01 -4.77 15.26
CA ASP A 20 -16.94 -4.02 16.53
C ASP A 20 -15.51 -3.89 17.11
N GLY A 21 -14.51 -3.81 16.22
CA GLY A 21 -13.09 -3.70 16.57
C GLY A 21 -12.33 -5.02 16.50
N ASP A 22 -13.02 -6.15 16.52
CA ASP A 22 -12.40 -7.48 16.46
C ASP A 22 -12.23 -7.96 15.02
N ILE A 23 -11.03 -8.46 14.70
CA ILE A 23 -10.74 -9.09 13.40
C ILE A 23 -11.33 -10.51 13.43
N LEU A 24 -12.43 -10.72 12.73
CA LEU A 24 -13.07 -12.04 12.65
C LEU A 24 -12.37 -12.97 11.67
N ALA A 25 -11.90 -12.43 10.54
CA ALA A 25 -11.17 -13.18 9.53
C ALA A 25 -10.33 -12.24 8.66
N ALA A 26 -9.19 -12.72 8.18
CA ALA A 26 -8.40 -12.05 7.15
C ALA A 26 -7.68 -13.09 6.30
N ALA A 27 -7.66 -12.89 4.97
CA ALA A 27 -6.98 -13.80 4.06
C ALA A 27 -6.47 -13.08 2.80
N GLN A 28 -5.37 -13.59 2.26
CA GLN A 28 -4.83 -13.17 0.97
C GLN A 28 -5.33 -14.11 -0.14
N GLU A 29 -5.69 -13.54 -1.29
CA GLU A 29 -6.25 -14.27 -2.43
C GLU A 29 -5.28 -15.32 -2.98
N GLU A 30 -3.98 -15.04 -2.95
CA GLU A 30 -2.94 -15.97 -3.43
C GLU A 30 -2.96 -17.34 -2.72
N ARG A 31 -3.48 -17.41 -1.49
CA ARG A 31 -3.60 -18.67 -0.73
C ARG A 31 -4.59 -19.62 -1.41
N PHE A 32 -5.65 -19.06 -2.01
CA PHE A 32 -6.69 -19.79 -2.74
C PHE A 32 -6.38 -19.93 -4.22
N SER A 33 -5.95 -18.84 -4.87
CA SER A 33 -5.71 -18.82 -6.31
C SER A 33 -4.43 -19.56 -6.71
N ARG A 34 -3.53 -19.78 -5.75
CA ARG A 34 -2.19 -20.37 -5.93
C ARG A 34 -1.31 -19.56 -6.89
N LYS A 35 -1.69 -18.32 -7.19
CA LYS A 35 -0.90 -17.36 -7.96
C LYS A 35 -0.24 -16.40 -7.00
N LYS A 36 1.08 -16.49 -6.87
CA LYS A 36 1.85 -15.62 -5.98
C LYS A 36 1.65 -14.15 -6.35
N HIS A 37 1.42 -13.31 -5.36
CA HIS A 37 1.13 -11.87 -5.49
C HIS A 37 -0.08 -11.59 -6.38
N ASP A 38 -1.14 -12.40 -6.28
CA ASP A 38 -2.36 -12.19 -7.06
C ASP A 38 -2.87 -10.77 -6.86
N ALA A 39 -3.04 -10.04 -7.96
CA ALA A 39 -3.48 -8.65 -7.96
C ALA A 39 -4.99 -8.54 -8.25
N ARG A 40 -5.66 -9.64 -8.60
CA ARG A 40 -7.08 -9.61 -8.99
C ARG A 40 -7.98 -9.35 -7.79
N PHE A 41 -9.24 -9.01 -8.07
CA PHE A 41 -10.24 -8.84 -7.02
C PHE A 41 -10.34 -10.10 -6.12
N PRO A 42 -10.32 -9.96 -4.78
CA PRO A 42 -10.08 -11.07 -3.86
C PRO A 42 -11.36 -11.87 -3.56
N VAL A 43 -11.96 -12.48 -4.59
CA VAL A 43 -13.25 -13.19 -4.49
C VAL A 43 -13.20 -14.32 -3.47
N ASN A 44 -12.14 -15.12 -3.46
CA ASN A 44 -12.05 -16.27 -2.57
C ASN A 44 -11.76 -15.83 -1.13
N ALA A 45 -10.92 -14.82 -0.94
CA ALA A 45 -10.69 -14.26 0.39
C ALA A 45 -11.97 -13.65 1.00
N ILE A 46 -12.79 -12.95 0.20
CA ILE A 46 -14.08 -12.42 0.66
C ILE A 46 -15.00 -13.56 1.11
N ARG A 47 -15.17 -14.59 0.26
CA ARG A 47 -16.00 -15.76 0.60
C ARG A 47 -15.54 -16.44 1.87
N TYR A 48 -14.23 -16.69 1.99
CA TYR A 48 -13.65 -17.28 3.18
C TYR A 48 -13.97 -16.46 4.44
N CYS A 49 -13.84 -15.13 4.41
CA CYS A 49 -14.11 -14.30 5.57
C CYS A 49 -15.58 -14.39 6.02
N LEU A 50 -16.50 -14.40 5.06
CA LEU A 50 -17.95 -14.50 5.31
C LEU A 50 -18.33 -15.88 5.85
N GLU A 51 -17.83 -16.95 5.22
CA GLU A 51 -18.06 -18.33 5.62
C GLU A 51 -17.50 -18.61 7.02
N HIS A 52 -16.27 -18.18 7.30
CA HIS A 52 -15.62 -18.36 8.59
C HIS A 52 -16.39 -17.65 9.71
N ALA A 53 -16.83 -16.41 9.45
CA ALA A 53 -17.61 -15.63 10.42
C ALA A 53 -19.10 -16.01 10.48
N LYS A 54 -19.59 -16.84 9.54
CA LYS A 54 -21.02 -17.19 9.36
C LYS A 54 -21.89 -15.94 9.17
N ILE A 55 -21.40 -14.98 8.38
CA ILE A 55 -22.03 -13.69 8.11
C ILE A 55 -22.45 -13.62 6.64
N SER A 56 -23.65 -13.10 6.36
CA SER A 56 -24.11 -12.85 5.00
C SER A 56 -23.50 -11.57 4.43
N LEU A 57 -23.43 -11.44 3.10
CA LEU A 57 -23.05 -10.19 2.46
C LEU A 57 -23.97 -9.01 2.84
N ASP A 58 -25.25 -9.28 3.05
CA ASP A 58 -26.25 -8.25 3.40
C ASP A 58 -26.04 -7.69 4.81
N ASP A 59 -25.37 -8.45 5.67
CA ASP A 59 -25.03 -8.06 7.05
C ASP A 59 -23.84 -7.08 7.12
N ILE A 60 -23.14 -6.84 6.00
CA ILE A 60 -22.01 -5.92 5.95
C ILE A 60 -22.50 -4.48 5.92
N ASP A 61 -22.08 -3.68 6.90
CA ASP A 61 -22.44 -2.26 7.01
C ASP A 61 -21.65 -1.42 6.01
N HIS A 62 -20.33 -1.65 5.95
CA HIS A 62 -19.42 -0.90 5.07
C HIS A 62 -18.39 -1.81 4.39
N VAL A 63 -18.01 -1.41 3.19
CA VAL A 63 -16.86 -1.97 2.46
C VAL A 63 -15.82 -0.87 2.32
N VAL A 64 -14.58 -1.10 2.75
CA VAL A 64 -13.53 -0.09 2.75
C VAL A 64 -12.38 -0.52 1.85
N PHE A 65 -12.00 0.33 0.91
CA PHE A 65 -10.83 0.14 0.06
C PHE A 65 -9.66 1.02 0.50
N TYR A 66 -8.45 0.46 0.51
CA TYR A 66 -7.26 1.00 1.19
C TYR A 66 -6.56 2.20 0.53
N ASP A 67 -6.90 2.58 -0.71
CA ASP A 67 -6.19 3.60 -1.50
C ASP A 67 -7.18 4.62 -2.08
N LYS A 68 -6.86 5.92 -1.97
CA LYS A 68 -7.64 7.00 -2.61
C LYS A 68 -7.19 7.23 -4.05
N PRO A 69 -8.00 6.89 -5.07
CA PRO A 69 -7.56 6.85 -6.47
C PRO A 69 -7.09 8.21 -7.03
N PHE A 70 -7.71 9.31 -6.59
CA PHE A 70 -7.45 10.66 -7.11
C PHE A 70 -6.11 11.25 -6.64
N LEU A 71 -5.71 11.05 -5.39
CA LEU A 71 -4.44 11.57 -4.86
C LEU A 71 -3.25 10.88 -5.52
N LYS A 72 -3.37 9.57 -5.76
CA LYS A 72 -2.36 8.79 -6.49
C LYS A 72 -2.21 9.24 -7.94
N PHE A 73 -3.32 9.63 -8.58
CA PHE A 73 -3.31 10.15 -9.95
C PHE A 73 -2.62 11.52 -10.05
N GLU A 74 -2.86 12.42 -9.10
CA GLU A 74 -2.22 13.74 -9.01
C GLU A 74 -0.68 13.64 -8.95
N ARG A 75 -0.15 12.76 -8.08
CA ARG A 75 1.31 12.52 -7.99
C ARG A 75 1.90 12.08 -9.33
N LEU A 76 1.23 11.19 -10.04
CA LEU A 76 1.72 10.69 -11.32
C LEU A 76 1.89 11.86 -12.29
N ILE A 77 0.86 12.71 -12.43
CA ILE A 77 0.94 13.90 -13.28
C ILE A 77 2.15 14.78 -12.90
N GLU A 78 2.31 15.12 -11.62
CA GLU A 78 3.42 15.95 -11.15
C GLU A 78 4.79 15.34 -11.41
N THR A 79 4.93 14.03 -11.20
CA THR A 79 6.17 13.31 -11.46
C THR A 79 6.52 13.42 -12.95
N TYR A 80 5.56 13.14 -13.83
CA TYR A 80 5.83 13.15 -15.27
C TYR A 80 6.03 14.56 -15.86
N THR A 81 5.41 15.59 -15.28
CA THR A 81 5.71 16.98 -15.68
C THR A 81 7.09 17.43 -15.20
N ALA A 82 7.53 17.00 -14.02
CA ALA A 82 8.85 17.32 -13.49
C ALA A 82 10.01 16.68 -14.27
N PHE A 83 9.80 15.52 -14.91
CA PHE A 83 10.80 14.80 -15.72
C PHE A 83 10.63 14.97 -17.24
N SER A 84 9.93 16.02 -17.68
CA SER A 84 9.83 16.40 -19.09
C SER A 84 11.18 16.90 -19.63
N PRO A 85 11.60 16.53 -20.87
CA PRO A 85 10.85 15.81 -21.91
C PRO A 85 11.06 14.28 -21.94
N ASN A 86 12.08 13.74 -21.25
CA ASN A 86 12.48 12.34 -21.36
C ASN A 86 11.44 11.36 -20.77
N GLY A 87 10.68 11.77 -19.75
CA GLY A 87 9.60 10.98 -19.15
C GLY A 87 8.29 10.98 -19.96
N PHE A 88 8.13 11.89 -20.92
CA PHE A 88 6.84 12.16 -21.59
C PHE A 88 6.41 11.07 -22.57
N SER A 89 7.37 10.38 -23.20
CA SER A 89 7.09 9.26 -24.12
C SER A 89 6.50 8.04 -23.37
N SER A 90 7.09 7.69 -22.22
CA SER A 90 6.56 6.66 -21.31
C SER A 90 5.23 7.09 -20.70
N PHE A 91 5.10 8.36 -20.33
CA PHE A 91 3.86 8.95 -19.80
C PHE A 91 2.69 8.79 -20.78
N ARG A 92 2.84 9.16 -22.06
CA ARG A 92 1.78 9.06 -23.08
C ARG A 92 1.22 7.64 -23.27
N LYS A 93 2.03 6.60 -23.06
CA LYS A 93 1.61 5.20 -23.19
C LYS A 93 0.86 4.70 -21.96
N ILE A 94 1.24 5.19 -20.78
CA ILE A 94 0.78 4.68 -19.48
C ILE A 94 -0.48 5.42 -19.02
N ILE A 95 -0.60 6.72 -19.29
CA ILE A 95 -1.74 7.56 -18.90
C ILE A 95 -3.11 6.95 -19.26
N PRO A 96 -3.39 6.50 -20.50
CA PRO A 96 -4.75 6.10 -20.86
C PRO A 96 -5.21 4.86 -20.08
N LEU A 97 -4.29 3.93 -19.79
CA LEU A 97 -4.57 2.77 -18.94
C LEU A 97 -4.84 3.21 -17.50
N TRP A 98 -4.00 4.08 -16.95
CA TRP A 98 -4.08 4.51 -15.55
C TRP A 98 -5.29 5.42 -15.28
N ILE A 99 -5.61 6.33 -16.20
CA ILE A 99 -6.84 7.13 -16.17
C ILE A 99 -8.05 6.19 -16.10
N LYS A 100 -8.09 5.17 -16.96
CA LYS A 100 -9.21 4.23 -17.00
C LYS A 100 -9.27 3.36 -15.73
N GLU A 101 -8.15 2.89 -15.22
CA GLU A 101 -8.16 2.02 -14.02
C GLU A 101 -8.45 2.80 -12.73
N LYS A 102 -7.85 3.99 -12.55
CA LYS A 102 -7.96 4.77 -11.31
C LYS A 102 -9.21 5.63 -11.24
N LEU A 103 -9.62 6.32 -12.32
CA LEU A 103 -10.86 7.12 -12.28
C LEU A 103 -12.11 6.25 -12.24
N PHE A 104 -12.07 5.03 -12.78
CA PHE A 104 -13.18 4.08 -12.70
C PHE A 104 -13.03 3.05 -11.57
N GLN A 105 -12.08 3.23 -10.65
CA GLN A 105 -11.82 2.26 -9.57
C GLN A 105 -13.06 2.01 -8.70
N LYS A 106 -13.81 3.07 -8.35
CA LYS A 106 -15.07 2.93 -7.60
C LYS A 106 -16.11 2.11 -8.37
N LYS A 107 -16.23 2.33 -9.68
CA LYS A 107 -17.16 1.58 -10.54
C LYS A 107 -16.73 0.12 -10.65
N LEU A 108 -15.44 -0.13 -10.92
CA LEU A 108 -14.87 -1.48 -11.02
C LEU A 108 -15.10 -2.27 -9.74
N LEU A 109 -14.79 -1.69 -8.57
CA LEU A 109 -15.05 -2.31 -7.27
C LEU A 109 -16.53 -2.61 -7.08
N SER A 110 -17.41 -1.66 -7.43
CA SER A 110 -18.86 -1.86 -7.31
C SER A 110 -19.36 -3.00 -8.20
N ASP A 111 -18.84 -3.09 -9.43
CA ASP A 111 -19.22 -4.13 -10.39
C ASP A 111 -18.72 -5.52 -9.94
N GLU A 112 -17.49 -5.62 -9.41
CA GLU A 112 -16.97 -6.87 -8.83
C GLU A 112 -17.71 -7.27 -7.56
N LEU A 113 -18.05 -6.31 -6.68
CA LEU A 113 -18.85 -6.56 -5.49
C LEU A 113 -20.25 -7.09 -5.84
N ARG A 114 -20.89 -6.54 -6.88
CA ARG A 114 -22.17 -7.08 -7.40
C ARG A 114 -22.04 -8.50 -7.92
N LYS A 115 -20.95 -8.83 -8.61
CA LYS A 115 -20.71 -10.21 -9.12
C LYS A 115 -20.56 -11.23 -8.00
N VAL A 116 -20.08 -10.82 -6.82
CA VAL A 116 -20.01 -11.71 -5.65
C VAL A 116 -21.30 -11.73 -4.82
N GLY A 117 -22.31 -10.94 -5.18
CA GLY A 117 -23.63 -10.97 -4.57
C GLY A 117 -23.96 -9.80 -3.65
N PHE A 118 -23.15 -8.74 -3.60
CA PHE A 118 -23.54 -7.53 -2.85
C PHE A 118 -24.76 -6.86 -3.49
N GLY A 119 -25.72 -6.46 -2.64
CA GLY A 119 -26.94 -5.76 -3.05
C GLY A 119 -26.73 -4.35 -3.62
N ASN A 120 -27.84 -3.75 -4.06
CA ASN A 120 -27.83 -2.49 -4.82
C ASN A 120 -27.40 -1.24 -4.02
N ASP A 121 -27.37 -1.29 -2.68
CA ASP A 121 -27.01 -0.15 -1.81
C ASP A 121 -25.48 0.04 -1.63
N LEU A 122 -24.67 -0.68 -2.40
CA LEU A 122 -23.21 -0.54 -2.46
C LEU A 122 -22.70 0.90 -2.57
N LYS A 123 -23.46 1.80 -3.23
CA LYS A 123 -23.04 3.18 -3.46
C LYS A 123 -22.80 3.94 -2.14
N ASN A 124 -23.59 3.64 -1.11
CA ASN A 124 -23.52 4.27 0.21
C ASN A 124 -22.62 3.49 1.18
N LYS A 125 -22.41 2.19 0.92
CA LYS A 125 -21.59 1.32 1.77
C LYS A 125 -20.09 1.33 1.42
N LEU A 126 -19.73 1.68 0.18
CA LEU A 126 -18.33 1.67 -0.30
C LEU A 126 -17.58 2.97 0.07
N LEU A 127 -16.60 2.83 0.96
CA LEU A 127 -15.73 3.89 1.47
C LEU A 127 -14.27 3.67 1.02
N PHE A 128 -13.46 4.73 1.14
CA PHE A 128 -12.04 4.74 0.79
C PHE A 128 -11.22 5.32 1.94
N SER A 129 -10.11 4.66 2.26
CA SER A 129 -9.10 5.10 3.22
C SER A 129 -7.84 5.56 2.49
N GLU A 130 -6.95 6.25 3.21
CA GLU A 130 -5.59 6.55 2.73
C GLU A 130 -4.66 5.35 2.95
N HIS A 131 -3.72 5.14 2.03
CA HIS A 131 -2.84 3.97 2.02
C HIS A 131 -1.98 3.88 3.28
N HIS A 132 -1.26 4.97 3.60
CA HIS A 132 -0.40 5.02 4.80
C HIS A 132 -1.20 4.99 6.10
N LEU A 133 -2.41 5.56 6.12
CA LEU A 133 -3.32 5.45 7.26
C LEU A 133 -3.78 4.00 7.46
N SER A 134 -4.05 3.28 6.37
CA SER A 134 -4.43 1.87 6.40
C SER A 134 -3.29 0.99 6.93
N HIS A 135 -2.04 1.28 6.54
CA HIS A 135 -0.85 0.66 7.14
C HIS A 135 -0.69 0.97 8.62
N ALA A 136 -0.86 2.24 9.02
CA ALA A 136 -0.76 2.64 10.41
C ALA A 136 -1.84 1.96 11.27
N ALA A 137 -3.07 1.91 10.78
CA ALA A 137 -4.22 1.28 11.43
C ALA A 137 -4.04 -0.23 11.60
N SER A 138 -3.51 -0.93 10.59
CA SER A 138 -3.28 -2.37 10.66
C SER A 138 -2.17 -2.77 11.63
N ALA A 139 -1.29 -1.83 12.00
CA ALA A 139 -0.28 -2.03 13.05
C ALA A 139 -0.79 -1.60 14.43
N PHE A 140 -1.41 -0.42 14.54
CA PHE A 140 -1.76 0.19 15.83
C PHE A 140 -2.96 -0.47 16.51
N PHE A 141 -4.10 -0.62 15.82
CA PHE A 141 -5.32 -1.13 16.43
C PHE A 141 -5.24 -2.58 16.94
N PRO A 142 -4.53 -3.51 16.29
CA PRO A 142 -4.32 -4.85 16.87
C PRO A 142 -3.15 -4.90 17.86
N SER A 143 -2.41 -3.81 18.07
CA SER A 143 -1.34 -3.76 19.06
C SER A 143 -1.91 -3.68 20.49
N PRO A 144 -1.16 -4.08 21.52
CA PRO A 144 -1.61 -3.96 22.91
C PRO A 144 -1.52 -2.52 23.47
N PHE A 145 -1.12 -1.54 22.65
CA PHE A 145 -0.84 -0.18 23.11
C PHE A 145 -2.02 0.75 22.84
N SER A 146 -2.50 1.43 23.89
CA SER A 146 -3.47 2.52 23.75
C SER A 146 -2.82 3.85 23.33
N ASN A 147 -1.50 3.99 23.43
CA ASN A 147 -0.78 5.19 22.98
C ASN A 147 0.58 4.77 22.43
N ALA A 148 0.82 5.04 21.16
CA ALA A 148 2.04 4.63 20.48
C ALA A 148 2.43 5.60 19.36
N VAL A 149 3.74 5.65 19.10
CA VAL A 149 4.29 6.17 17.85
C VAL A 149 4.17 5.08 16.78
N ILE A 150 3.73 5.47 15.59
CA ILE A 150 3.57 4.58 14.45
C ILE A 150 4.49 5.07 13.34
N LEU A 151 5.34 4.18 12.83
CA LEU A 151 6.24 4.45 11.71
C LEU A 151 5.89 3.51 10.56
N THR A 152 5.40 4.09 9.47
CA THR A 152 5.14 3.36 8.22
C THR A 152 6.24 3.69 7.23
N MET A 153 6.97 2.69 6.75
CA MET A 153 8.00 2.82 5.71
C MET A 153 7.62 1.92 4.54
N ASP A 154 7.34 2.52 3.39
CA ASP A 154 6.84 1.82 2.20
C ASP A 154 7.64 2.22 0.95
N GLY A 155 7.39 1.55 -0.17
CA GLY A 155 7.84 1.97 -1.48
C GLY A 155 7.27 3.35 -1.82
N VAL A 156 5.97 3.40 -2.15
CA VAL A 156 5.21 4.65 -2.36
C VAL A 156 3.70 4.37 -2.18
N GLY A 157 3.03 5.13 -1.32
CA GLY A 157 1.57 5.20 -1.25
C GLY A 157 0.96 6.11 -2.32
N GLU A 158 0.06 7.01 -1.93
CA GLU A 158 -0.43 8.07 -2.81
C GLU A 158 0.67 9.10 -3.10
N ARG A 159 1.33 9.59 -2.05
CA ARG A 159 2.49 10.51 -2.08
C ARG A 159 3.57 10.15 -1.07
N ALA A 160 3.16 9.74 0.13
CA ALA A 160 4.07 9.33 1.17
C ALA A 160 4.86 8.07 0.81
N THR A 161 6.08 8.02 1.29
CA THR A 161 7.01 6.88 1.24
C THR A 161 7.41 6.49 2.66
N THR A 162 7.35 7.45 3.59
CA THR A 162 7.46 7.22 5.02
C THR A 162 6.49 8.16 5.74
N SER A 163 5.74 7.65 6.72
CA SER A 163 4.89 8.48 7.58
C SER A 163 5.14 8.18 9.05
N PHE A 164 5.12 9.25 9.84
CA PHE A 164 5.23 9.24 11.29
C PHE A 164 3.89 9.69 11.87
N ALA A 165 3.27 8.83 12.66
CA ALA A 165 1.96 9.06 13.22
C ALA A 165 1.93 8.82 14.72
N ARG A 166 0.94 9.40 15.39
CA ARG A 166 0.63 9.11 16.78
C ARG A 166 -0.73 8.43 16.87
N GLY A 167 -0.74 7.24 17.45
CA GLY A 167 -1.96 6.55 17.83
C GLY A 167 -2.31 6.84 19.28
N ILE A 168 -3.55 7.25 19.57
CA ILE A 168 -4.11 7.33 20.92
C ILE A 168 -5.53 6.77 20.88
N ASP A 169 -5.77 5.75 21.69
CA ASP A 169 -7.01 5.00 21.80
C ASP A 169 -7.55 4.57 20.43
N ASN A 170 -8.57 5.24 19.92
CA ASN A 170 -9.22 4.95 18.65
C ASN A 170 -8.85 5.95 17.52
N LYS A 171 -7.81 6.76 17.71
CA LYS A 171 -7.40 7.80 16.75
C LYS A 171 -5.97 7.61 16.31
N ILE A 172 -5.73 7.91 15.03
CA ILE A 172 -4.40 8.00 14.44
C ILE A 172 -4.27 9.38 13.80
N GLU A 173 -3.23 10.11 14.18
CA GLU A 173 -2.87 11.40 13.61
C GLU A 173 -1.53 11.29 12.89
N ILE A 174 -1.50 11.54 11.59
CA ILE A 174 -0.26 11.64 10.82
C ILE A 174 0.40 12.99 11.16
N LEU A 175 1.61 12.96 11.73
CA LEU A 175 2.32 14.15 12.20
C LEU A 175 3.35 14.65 11.19
N LYS A 176 4.01 13.74 10.47
CA LYS A 176 5.04 14.07 9.47
C LYS A 176 5.11 12.99 8.40
N GLU A 177 5.47 13.38 7.20
CA GLU A 177 5.68 12.48 6.07
C GLU A 177 6.96 12.83 5.32
N ILE A 178 7.57 11.81 4.71
CA ILE A 178 8.53 11.94 3.64
C ILE A 178 7.80 11.48 2.37
N HIS A 179 7.90 12.29 1.33
CA HIS A 179 7.20 12.07 0.07
C HIS A 179 8.15 11.58 -1.02
N TYR A 180 7.56 10.93 -2.02
CA TYR A 180 8.23 10.64 -3.27
C TYR A 180 8.85 11.93 -3.86
N PRO A 181 10.07 11.89 -4.43
CA PRO A 181 10.86 10.72 -4.82
C PRO A 181 11.76 10.10 -3.73
N HIS A 182 11.76 10.62 -2.51
CA HIS A 182 12.64 10.11 -1.46
C HIS A 182 12.03 8.89 -0.76
N SER A 183 12.49 7.68 -1.10
CA SER A 183 11.95 6.43 -0.54
C SER A 183 13.05 5.44 -0.18
N LEU A 184 13.10 5.01 1.08
CA LEU A 184 13.98 3.91 1.48
C LEU A 184 13.52 2.58 0.88
N GLY A 185 12.21 2.38 0.69
CA GLY A 185 11.68 1.19 0.02
C GLY A 185 12.18 1.09 -1.42
N LEU A 186 12.08 2.17 -2.20
CA LEU A 186 12.57 2.18 -3.58
C LEU A 186 14.10 2.10 -3.66
N LEU A 187 14.82 2.75 -2.73
CA LEU A 187 16.28 2.60 -2.62
C LEU A 187 16.66 1.14 -2.39
N TYR A 188 15.98 0.45 -1.47
CA TYR A 188 16.21 -0.96 -1.18
C TYR A 188 15.84 -1.87 -2.38
N SER A 189 14.78 -1.54 -3.11
CA SER A 189 14.45 -2.21 -4.38
C SER A 189 15.51 -2.01 -5.46
N ALA A 190 16.16 -0.84 -5.53
CA ALA A 190 17.28 -0.61 -6.46
C ALA A 190 18.48 -1.52 -6.16
N PHE A 191 18.86 -1.68 -4.89
CA PHE A 191 19.87 -2.66 -4.48
C PHE A 191 19.44 -4.10 -4.73
N THR A 192 18.17 -4.41 -4.50
CA THR A 192 17.58 -5.73 -4.79
C THR A 192 17.72 -6.07 -6.27
N TYR A 193 17.39 -5.12 -7.14
CA TYR A 193 17.56 -5.26 -8.58
C TYR A 193 19.04 -5.42 -8.97
N TYR A 194 19.91 -4.56 -8.45
CA TYR A 194 21.35 -4.57 -8.74
C TYR A 194 22.02 -5.91 -8.40
N THR A 195 21.58 -6.53 -7.30
CA THR A 195 22.08 -7.85 -6.86
C THR A 195 21.46 -9.03 -7.61
N GLY A 196 20.64 -8.77 -8.64
CA GLY A 196 20.06 -9.77 -9.53
C GLY A 196 18.75 -10.38 -9.04
N PHE A 197 18.14 -9.82 -7.98
CA PHE A 197 16.85 -10.28 -7.48
C PHE A 197 15.67 -9.54 -8.14
N LYS A 198 14.52 -10.22 -8.19
CA LYS A 198 13.28 -9.65 -8.70
C LYS A 198 12.71 -8.62 -7.71
N VAL A 199 12.48 -7.40 -8.15
CA VAL A 199 11.80 -6.33 -7.37
C VAL A 199 10.37 -6.74 -6.98
N ASN A 200 9.90 -6.28 -5.82
CA ASN A 200 8.62 -6.64 -5.19
C ASN A 200 8.48 -8.13 -4.86
N SER A 201 9.60 -8.82 -4.64
CA SER A 201 9.62 -10.25 -4.29
C SER A 201 10.97 -10.70 -3.74
N GLY A 202 12.06 -10.02 -4.07
CA GLY A 202 13.42 -10.40 -3.76
C GLY A 202 14.02 -9.66 -2.56
N GLU A 203 13.34 -8.63 -2.07
CA GLU A 203 13.81 -7.75 -1.00
C GLU A 203 14.17 -8.55 0.27
N TYR A 204 13.33 -9.53 0.63
CA TYR A 204 13.61 -10.40 1.78
C TYR A 204 14.82 -11.32 1.56
N LYS A 205 15.14 -11.68 0.31
CA LYS A 205 16.34 -12.48 0.00
C LYS A 205 17.59 -11.65 0.17
N LEU A 206 17.57 -10.40 -0.31
CA LEU A 206 18.65 -9.45 -0.06
C LEU A 206 18.85 -9.23 1.44
N MET A 207 17.76 -9.10 2.21
CA MET A 207 17.82 -8.99 3.68
C MET A 207 18.43 -10.25 4.30
N GLY A 208 18.04 -11.43 3.82
CA GLY A 208 18.59 -12.71 4.26
C GLY A 208 20.09 -12.87 3.98
N LEU A 209 20.64 -12.15 3.00
CA LEU A 209 22.07 -12.11 2.72
C LEU A 209 22.83 -11.11 3.61
N ALA A 210 22.16 -10.13 4.20
CA ALA A 210 22.78 -9.10 5.03
C ALA A 210 23.71 -9.62 6.15
N PRO A 211 23.37 -10.67 6.92
CA PRO A 211 24.26 -11.19 7.98
C PRO A 211 25.54 -11.87 7.47
N TYR A 212 25.64 -12.17 6.16
CA TYR A 212 26.83 -12.74 5.54
C TYR A 212 27.77 -11.68 4.94
N GLY A 213 27.34 -10.41 4.94
CA GLY A 213 28.09 -9.29 4.38
C GLY A 213 28.91 -8.53 5.42
N GLU A 214 29.72 -7.60 4.93
CA GLU A 214 30.40 -6.59 5.74
C GLU A 214 29.90 -5.20 5.30
N PRO A 215 29.68 -4.25 6.24
CA PRO A 215 29.11 -2.93 5.95
C PRO A 215 30.11 -1.96 5.28
N LYS A 216 30.82 -2.39 4.23
CA LYS A 216 31.91 -1.65 3.55
C LYS A 216 31.48 -0.32 2.94
N TYR A 217 30.21 -0.22 2.52
CA TYR A 217 29.71 0.94 1.78
C TYR A 217 28.88 1.92 2.61
N VAL A 218 28.73 1.71 3.92
CA VAL A 218 27.89 2.56 4.78
C VAL A 218 28.32 4.03 4.69
N LYS A 219 29.62 4.32 4.85
CA LYS A 219 30.14 5.69 4.73
C LYS A 219 29.86 6.30 3.35
N ARG A 220 30.07 5.54 2.27
CA ARG A 220 29.82 6.02 0.91
C ARG A 220 28.34 6.32 0.67
N ILE A 221 27.44 5.52 1.23
CA ILE A 221 26.00 5.73 1.13
C ILE A 221 25.62 7.00 1.90
N LEU A 222 26.07 7.16 3.14
CA LEU A 222 25.77 8.34 3.98
C LEU A 222 26.43 9.64 3.48
N ASP A 223 27.58 9.56 2.82
CA ASP A 223 28.30 10.74 2.32
C ASP A 223 27.75 11.23 0.96
N HIS A 224 27.15 10.35 0.15
CA HIS A 224 26.84 10.67 -1.25
C HIS A 224 25.42 10.31 -1.72
N LEU A 225 24.78 9.29 -1.15
CA LEU A 225 23.52 8.76 -1.68
C LEU A 225 22.31 9.18 -0.85
N ILE A 226 22.48 9.29 0.47
CA ILE A 226 21.42 9.69 1.41
C ILE A 226 21.91 10.80 2.33
N ASP A 227 21.20 11.92 2.29
CA ASP A 227 21.38 13.03 3.23
C ASP A 227 20.48 12.79 4.45
N LEU A 228 21.02 12.10 5.46
CA LEU A 228 20.36 11.79 6.72
C LEU A 228 20.53 12.93 7.72
N LYS A 229 19.42 13.46 8.24
CA LYS A 229 19.39 14.53 9.23
C LYS A 229 19.38 13.99 10.65
N ALA A 230 19.76 14.86 11.60
CA ALA A 230 19.80 14.52 13.02
C ALA A 230 18.43 14.12 13.60
N ASP A 231 17.33 14.60 13.00
CA ASP A 231 15.95 14.22 13.38
C ASP A 231 15.49 12.90 12.75
N GLY A 232 16.37 12.19 12.04
CA GLY A 232 16.06 10.95 11.33
C GLY A 232 15.37 11.14 9.97
N SER A 233 15.01 12.37 9.59
CA SER A 233 14.52 12.64 8.23
C SER A 233 15.64 12.50 7.22
N PHE A 234 15.29 12.17 5.98
CA PHE A 234 16.30 11.96 4.94
C PHE A 234 15.84 12.47 3.57
N ARG A 235 16.82 12.73 2.72
CA ARG A 235 16.63 12.91 1.27
C ARG A 235 17.62 12.07 0.51
N LEU A 236 17.19 11.57 -0.64
CA LEU A 236 18.07 10.85 -1.57
C LEU A 236 18.69 11.83 -2.55
N ASP A 237 19.96 11.63 -2.90
CA ASP A 237 20.57 12.30 -4.05
C ASP A 237 19.99 11.70 -5.34
N LEU A 238 19.13 12.47 -6.00
CA LEU A 238 18.40 12.03 -7.20
C LEU A 238 19.30 11.94 -8.44
N SER A 239 20.53 12.46 -8.41
CA SER A 239 21.47 12.34 -9.55
C SER A 239 21.85 10.88 -9.85
N TYR A 240 21.66 9.98 -8.90
CA TYR A 240 21.87 8.54 -9.04
C TYR A 240 20.65 7.77 -9.58
N PHE A 241 19.51 8.44 -9.76
CA PHE A 241 18.23 7.82 -10.16
C PHE A 241 17.73 8.49 -11.44
N ASN A 242 18.09 7.91 -12.59
CA ASN A 242 17.65 8.36 -13.93
C ASN A 242 16.49 7.50 -14.47
#